data_AF-A0A4S1FQL9-F1
#
_entry.id   AF-A0A4S1FQL9-F1
#
_cell.length_a   1.000
_cell.length_b   1.000
_cell.length_c   1.000
_cell.angle_alpha   90.00
_cell.angle_beta   90.00
_cell.angle_gamma   90.00
#
_symmetry.space_group_name_H-M   'P 1'
#
loop_
_entity.id
_entity.type
_entity.pdbx_description
1 polymer ?
#
loop_
_entity_poly.entity_id
_entity_poly.type
_entity_poly.pdbx_seq_one_letter_code
_entity_poly.pdbx_strand_id
1 'polypeptide(L)'
;MSDDRKHLWEIDHPYYMTEGNYFARDCHTEFKTWDEFLDEWRDSDMDYNWFVRWDWREGENWDLGEYNGDDYYRHAVFLLQMIGQRKAKLLSFEVSVCRADEPAILEFLKPRWEYMKLMWEPLSNAR
;
A
#
# COMPACT_ATOMS: atom_id res chain seq x y z
N MET A 1 17.93 -11.65 -20.14
CA MET A 1 17.36 -10.29 -20.06
C MET A 1 17.34 -9.95 -18.59
N SER A 2 18.12 -8.95 -18.17
CA SER A 2 18.13 -8.51 -16.78
C SER A 2 16.70 -8.12 -16.41
N ASP A 3 16.14 -8.82 -15.44
CA ASP A 3 14.82 -8.56 -14.90
C ASP A 3 14.92 -7.30 -14.05
N ASP A 4 14.87 -6.13 -14.70
CA ASP A 4 15.04 -4.79 -14.09
C ASP A 4 13.79 -4.38 -13.29
N ARG A 5 13.20 -5.35 -12.56
CA ARG A 5 12.05 -5.15 -11.68
C ARG A 5 12.56 -4.50 -10.41
N LYS A 6 12.23 -3.22 -10.24
CA LYS A 6 12.43 -2.50 -9.00
C LYS A 6 11.69 -3.17 -7.85
N HIS A 7 12.30 -3.17 -6.69
CA HIS A 7 11.63 -3.49 -5.44
C HIS A 7 10.62 -2.41 -5.06
N LEU A 8 9.62 -2.77 -4.24
CA LEU A 8 8.59 -1.83 -3.79
C LEU A 8 9.20 -0.64 -3.02
N TRP A 9 10.27 -0.87 -2.25
CA TRP A 9 10.99 0.18 -1.51
C TRP A 9 11.81 1.13 -2.38
N GLU A 10 11.95 0.84 -3.68
CA GLU A 10 12.66 1.71 -4.63
C GLU A 10 11.69 2.59 -5.45
N ILE A 11 10.38 2.48 -5.22
CA ILE A 11 9.35 3.16 -5.98
C ILE A 11 8.88 4.41 -5.24
N ASP A 12 8.96 5.54 -5.94
CA ASP A 12 8.39 6.82 -5.49
C ASP A 12 7.22 7.21 -6.40
N HIS A 13 6.07 7.55 -5.80
CA HIS A 13 4.83 7.85 -6.51
C HIS A 13 4.62 9.37 -6.68
N PRO A 14 4.28 9.87 -7.88
CA PRO A 14 4.26 11.31 -8.19
C PRO A 14 3.09 12.09 -7.59
N TYR A 15 2.10 11.41 -7.02
CA TYR A 15 0.95 12.04 -6.35
C TYR A 15 1.20 12.08 -4.84
N TYR A 16 0.46 12.87 -4.06
CA TYR A 16 0.51 12.82 -2.60
C TYR A 16 -0.90 12.58 -2.05
N MET A 17 -1.04 11.75 -1.03
CA MET A 17 -2.31 11.49 -0.35
C MET A 17 -2.10 11.49 1.17
N THR A 18 -2.79 12.40 1.85
CA THR A 18 -2.72 12.55 3.31
C THR A 18 -3.22 11.29 4.03
N GLU A 19 -2.54 10.91 5.10
CA GLU A 19 -3.00 9.87 6.03
C GLU A 19 -4.24 10.31 6.80
N GLY A 20 -5.21 9.41 6.91
CA GLY A 20 -6.46 9.64 7.61
C GLY A 20 -7.45 10.50 6.83
N ASN A 21 -8.24 11.28 7.58
CA ASN A 21 -9.27 12.14 7.00
C ASN A 21 -9.42 13.42 7.84
N TYR A 22 -9.30 14.58 7.19
CA TYR A 22 -9.43 15.87 7.90
C TYR A 22 -10.76 16.02 8.66
N PHE A 23 -11.85 15.43 8.15
CA PHE A 23 -13.19 15.53 8.71
C PHE A 23 -13.54 14.39 9.68
N ALA A 24 -12.68 13.39 9.86
CA ALA A 24 -12.95 12.23 10.72
C ALA A 24 -11.68 11.68 11.37
N ARG A 25 -11.73 11.50 12.70
CA ARG A 25 -10.56 11.11 13.51
C ARG A 25 -10.18 9.63 13.39
N ASP A 26 -11.14 8.76 13.09
CA ASP A 26 -10.96 7.29 13.06
C ASP A 26 -10.79 6.77 11.63
N CYS A 27 -9.90 7.41 10.88
CA CYS A 27 -9.64 7.09 9.47
C CYS A 27 -8.20 6.65 9.20
N HIS A 28 -7.39 6.51 10.25
CA HIS A 28 -6.06 5.94 10.21
C HIS A 28 -5.99 4.71 11.11
N THR A 29 -5.32 3.65 10.68
CA THR A 29 -5.18 2.42 11.47
C THR A 29 -3.77 1.87 11.31
N GLU A 30 -3.15 1.52 12.43
CA GLU A 30 -1.80 0.95 12.49
C GLU A 30 -1.87 -0.56 12.74
N PHE A 31 -1.04 -1.31 12.03
CA PHE A 31 -0.85 -2.75 12.18
C PHE A 31 0.62 -3.05 12.47
N LYS A 32 0.88 -4.00 13.39
CA LYS A 32 2.26 -4.31 13.80
C LYS A 32 2.97 -5.25 12.83
N THR A 33 2.20 -5.98 12.03
CA THR A 33 2.73 -6.92 11.03
C THR A 33 1.84 -6.94 9.80
N TRP A 34 2.41 -7.39 8.69
CA TRP A 34 1.66 -7.64 7.46
C TRP A 34 0.57 -8.71 7.64
N ASP A 35 0.82 -9.73 8.46
CA ASP A 35 -0.16 -10.78 8.75
C ASP A 35 -1.39 -10.22 9.50
N GLU A 36 -1.20 -9.36 10.51
CA GLU A 36 -2.31 -8.68 11.20
C GLU A 36 -3.17 -7.86 10.23
N PHE A 37 -2.55 -7.17 9.26
CA PHE A 37 -3.27 -6.45 8.23
C PHE A 37 -4.08 -7.40 7.33
N LEU A 38 -3.49 -8.53 6.93
CA LEU A 38 -4.16 -9.52 6.09
C LEU A 38 -5.31 -10.22 6.81
N ASP A 39 -5.23 -10.42 8.12
CA ASP A 39 -6.33 -11.01 8.91
C ASP A 39 -7.63 -10.19 8.77
N GLU A 40 -7.52 -8.87 8.56
CA GLU A 40 -8.66 -7.99 8.33
C GLU A 40 -8.98 -7.75 6.85
N TRP A 41 -7.95 -7.58 6.00
CA TRP A 41 -8.13 -7.00 4.66
C TRP A 41 -7.86 -7.96 3.50
N ARG A 42 -7.38 -9.19 3.75
CA ARG A 42 -7.07 -10.16 2.69
C ARG A 42 -8.22 -10.35 1.71
N ASP A 43 -9.42 -10.59 2.26
CA ASP A 43 -10.63 -10.90 1.51
C ASP A 43 -11.57 -9.68 1.37
N SER A 44 -11.04 -8.47 1.52
CA SER A 44 -11.82 -7.24 1.38
C SER A 44 -12.43 -7.13 -0.01
N ASP A 45 -13.73 -6.84 -0.09
CA ASP A 45 -14.43 -6.60 -1.36
C ASP A 45 -13.82 -5.38 -2.08
N MET A 46 -13.29 -5.59 -3.29
CA MET A 46 -12.61 -4.57 -4.10
C MET A 46 -13.55 -3.46 -4.58
N ASP A 47 -14.84 -3.74 -4.76
CA ASP A 47 -15.81 -2.75 -5.21
C ASP A 47 -16.14 -1.74 -4.09
N TYR A 48 -16.05 -2.17 -2.82
CA TYR A 48 -16.30 -1.31 -1.67
C TYR A 48 -15.03 -0.70 -1.06
N ASN A 49 -13.89 -1.37 -1.19
CA ASN A 49 -12.65 -1.07 -0.48
C ASN A 49 -11.50 -0.88 -1.47
N TRP A 50 -11.51 0.26 -2.16
CA TRP A 50 -10.56 0.50 -3.23
C TRP A 50 -9.23 1.05 -2.69
N PHE A 51 -8.21 0.21 -2.63
CA PHE A 51 -6.84 0.62 -2.34
C PHE A 51 -6.25 1.32 -3.56
N VAL A 52 -6.06 2.64 -3.45
CA VAL A 52 -5.72 3.51 -4.59
C VAL A 52 -4.25 3.91 -4.63
N ARG A 53 -3.55 3.77 -3.52
CA ARG A 53 -2.15 4.12 -3.38
C ARG A 53 -1.50 3.27 -2.29
N TRP A 54 -0.23 3.02 -2.48
CA TRP A 54 0.65 2.50 -1.45
C TRP A 54 1.96 3.30 -1.45
N ASP A 55 2.70 3.26 -0.35
CA ASP A 55 4.06 3.78 -0.26
C ASP A 55 4.87 2.85 0.65
N TRP A 56 6.12 2.58 0.30
CA TRP A 56 7.07 1.91 1.19
C TRP A 56 8.05 2.95 1.71
N ARG A 57 8.08 3.13 3.04
CA ARG A 57 8.92 4.13 3.71
C ARG A 57 9.96 3.43 4.58
N GLU A 58 11.22 3.80 4.41
CA GLU A 58 12.34 3.34 5.23
C GLU A 58 13.36 4.49 5.45
N GLY A 59 14.17 4.36 6.50
CA GLY A 59 15.26 5.28 6.82
C GLY A 59 14.87 6.58 7.52
N GLU A 60 15.89 7.40 7.80
CA GLU A 60 15.78 8.61 8.64
C GLU A 60 14.77 9.65 8.13
N ASN A 61 14.55 9.73 6.81
CA ASN A 61 13.61 10.70 6.21
C ASN A 61 12.16 10.53 6.71
N TRP A 62 11.86 9.37 7.31
CA TRP A 62 10.54 9.01 7.81
C TRP A 62 10.55 8.70 9.31
N ASP A 63 11.60 9.09 10.04
CA ASP A 63 11.80 8.75 11.46
C ASP A 63 11.79 7.23 11.73
N LEU A 64 12.26 6.44 10.75
CA LEU A 64 12.31 4.97 10.80
C LEU A 64 13.74 4.44 10.93
N GLY A 65 13.86 3.16 11.27
CA GLY A 65 15.15 2.50 11.37
C GLY A 65 15.82 2.34 10.01
N GLU A 66 17.15 2.41 9.98
CA GLU A 66 17.95 2.07 8.80
C GLU A 66 18.01 0.55 8.60
N TYR A 67 18.05 0.14 7.34
CA TYR A 67 18.23 -1.27 6.97
C TYR A 67 19.61 -1.75 7.43
N ASN A 68 19.65 -2.84 8.19
CA ASN A 68 20.88 -3.38 8.78
C ASN A 68 21.51 -4.55 7.99
N GLY A 69 20.96 -4.90 6.83
CA GLY A 69 21.39 -6.05 6.03
C GLY A 69 20.61 -7.35 6.28
N ASP A 70 19.64 -7.36 7.19
CA ASP A 70 18.73 -8.49 7.43
C ASP A 70 17.32 -8.19 6.91
N ASP A 71 16.87 -8.94 5.90
CA ASP A 71 15.55 -8.77 5.28
C ASP A 71 14.39 -9.03 6.24
N TYR A 72 14.62 -9.73 7.36
CA TYR A 72 13.62 -9.95 8.40
C TYR A 72 13.60 -8.84 9.47
N TYR A 73 14.56 -7.92 9.44
CA TYR A 73 14.59 -6.79 10.37
C TYR A 73 13.48 -5.79 10.01
N ARG A 74 12.53 -5.61 10.93
CA ARG A 74 11.37 -4.72 10.77
C ARG A 74 11.77 -3.28 11.02
N HIS A 75 12.17 -2.60 9.95
CA HIS A 75 12.69 -1.24 9.96
C HIS A 75 11.86 -0.28 9.10
N ALA A 76 10.91 -0.81 8.34
CA ALA A 76 10.15 -0.07 7.35
C ALA A 76 8.66 -0.07 7.70
N VAL A 77 7.95 0.81 7.01
CA VAL A 77 6.50 0.94 7.09
C VAL A 77 5.93 0.89 5.67
N PHE A 78 4.86 0.11 5.51
CA PHE A 78 4.06 0.06 4.30
C PHE A 78 2.76 0.81 4.54
N LEU A 79 2.57 1.90 3.81
CA LEU A 79 1.36 2.70 3.86
C LEU A 79 0.43 2.29 2.74
N LEU A 80 -0.85 2.19 3.07
CA LEU A 80 -1.93 1.91 2.13
C LEU A 80 -3.01 2.98 2.28
N GLN A 81 -3.46 3.51 1.16
CA GLN A 81 -4.54 4.48 1.10
C GLN A 81 -5.74 3.86 0.39
N MET A 82 -6.91 4.03 0.98
CA MET A 82 -8.13 3.40 0.53
C MET A 82 -9.29 4.38 0.48
N ILE A 83 -10.10 4.24 -0.56
CA ILE A 83 -11.40 4.91 -0.69
C ILE A 83 -12.49 3.89 -0.38
N GLY A 84 -13.12 4.04 0.79
CA GLY A 84 -14.30 3.28 1.19
C GLY A 84 -15.56 3.85 0.54
N GLN A 85 -15.98 3.28 -0.60
CA GLN A 85 -17.01 3.84 -1.48
C GLN A 85 -18.37 4.03 -0.80
N ARG A 86 -18.81 3.08 0.04
CA ARG A 86 -20.15 3.13 0.66
C ARG A 86 -20.43 4.40 1.47
N LYS A 87 -19.40 5.01 2.03
CA LYS A 87 -19.50 6.24 2.85
C LYS A 87 -18.54 7.34 2.40
N ALA A 88 -17.96 7.21 1.20
CA ALA A 88 -16.91 8.10 0.69
C ALA A 88 -15.80 8.36 1.73
N LYS A 89 -15.40 7.33 2.48
CA LYS A 89 -14.36 7.47 3.50
C LYS A 89 -12.99 7.39 2.83
N LEU A 90 -12.16 8.39 3.06
CA LEU A 90 -10.71 8.27 2.87
C LEU A 90 -10.15 7.60 4.12
N LEU A 91 -9.45 6.49 3.93
CA LEU A 91 -8.87 5.67 4.98
C LEU A 91 -7.40 5.45 4.65
N SER A 92 -6.54 5.45 5.66
CA SER A 92 -5.16 5.06 5.51
C SER A 92 -4.78 3.99 6.54
N PHE A 93 -3.85 3.14 6.14
CA PHE A 93 -3.33 2.06 6.95
C PHE A 93 -1.82 2.14 6.97
N GLU A 94 -1.26 2.06 8.17
CA GLU A 94 0.16 1.96 8.39
C GLU A 94 0.50 0.56 8.86
N VAL A 95 1.39 -0.13 8.15
CA VAL A 95 1.77 -1.49 8.52
C VAL A 95 3.27 -1.53 8.71
N SER A 96 3.73 -1.93 9.90
CA SER A 96 5.15 -2.15 10.11
C SER A 96 5.60 -3.38 9.32
N VAL A 97 6.62 -3.24 8.46
CA VAL A 97 7.09 -4.27 7.50
C VAL A 97 8.61 -4.46 7.52
N CYS A 98 9.06 -5.61 7.03
CA CYS A 98 10.45 -5.86 6.66
C CYS A 98 10.54 -6.26 5.17
N ARG A 99 11.74 -6.28 4.58
CA ARG A 99 11.89 -6.59 3.14
C ARG A 99 11.41 -8.00 2.79
N ALA A 100 11.47 -8.94 3.74
CA ALA A 100 10.91 -10.29 3.57
C ALA A 100 9.38 -10.31 3.38
N ASP A 101 8.66 -9.25 3.74
CA ASP A 101 7.21 -9.13 3.54
C ASP A 101 6.84 -8.78 2.08
N GLU A 102 7.80 -8.29 1.27
CA GLU A 102 7.57 -7.82 -0.11
C GLU A 102 6.82 -8.83 -1.00
N PRO A 103 7.16 -10.13 -1.05
CA PRO A 103 6.44 -11.09 -1.89
C PRO A 103 4.95 -11.18 -1.55
N ALA A 104 4.60 -11.18 -0.26
CA ALA A 104 3.21 -11.23 0.20
C ALA A 104 2.46 -9.92 -0.09
N ILE A 105 3.14 -8.78 0.02
CA ILE A 105 2.61 -7.47 -0.37
C ILE A 105 2.33 -7.44 -1.88
N LEU A 106 3.26 -7.92 -2.70
CA LEU A 106 3.07 -8.03 -4.15
C LEU A 106 1.86 -8.92 -4.50
N GLU A 107 1.66 -10.03 -3.81
CA GLU A 107 0.48 -10.89 -3.99
C GLU A 107 -0.83 -10.15 -3.69
N PHE A 108 -0.84 -9.31 -2.65
CA PHE A 108 -2.00 -8.48 -2.30
C PHE A 108 -2.25 -7.36 -3.33
N LEU A 109 -1.20 -6.69 -3.81
CA LEU A 109 -1.32 -5.55 -4.72
C LEU A 109 -1.66 -5.96 -6.15
N LYS A 110 -1.15 -7.10 -6.64
CA LYS A 110 -1.38 -7.55 -8.04
C LYS A 110 -2.85 -7.55 -8.46
N PRO A 111 -3.79 -8.20 -7.77
CA PRO A 111 -5.18 -8.21 -8.21
C PRO A 111 -5.83 -6.80 -8.11
N ARG A 112 -5.38 -5.96 -7.16
CA ARG A 112 -5.84 -4.56 -7.04
C ARG A 112 -5.34 -3.69 -8.19
N TRP A 113 -4.12 -3.92 -8.65
CA TRP A 113 -3.56 -3.30 -9.85
C TRP A 113 -4.35 -3.71 -11.11
N GLU A 114 -4.63 -5.00 -11.27
CA GLU A 114 -5.44 -5.49 -12.39
C GLU A 114 -6.83 -4.82 -12.39
N TYR A 115 -7.48 -4.75 -11.23
CA TYR A 115 -8.76 -4.06 -11.08
C TYR A 115 -8.68 -2.56 -11.39
N MET A 116 -7.63 -1.87 -10.94
CA MET A 116 -7.42 -0.44 -11.21
C MET A 116 -7.27 -0.14 -12.71
N LYS A 117 -6.59 -1.01 -13.47
CA LYS A 117 -6.46 -0.86 -14.92
C LYS A 117 -7.81 -0.89 -15.63
N LEU A 118 -8.76 -1.72 -15.18
CA LEU A 118 -10.09 -1.85 -15.81
C LEU A 118 -10.84 -0.52 -15.88
N MET A 119 -10.69 0.35 -14.89
CA MET A 119 -11.37 1.65 -14.83
C MET A 119 -11.02 2.57 -15.99
N TRP A 120 -9.76 2.51 -16.45
CA TRP A 120 -9.22 3.38 -17.49
C TRP A 120 -8.90 2.64 -18.78
N GLU A 121 -9.04 1.31 -18.80
CA GLU A 121 -8.82 0.46 -19.96
C GLU A 121 -9.52 0.98 -21.23
N PRO A 122 -10.77 1.48 -21.20
CA PRO A 122 -11.41 2.01 -22.40
C PRO A 122 -10.65 3.16 -23.08
N LEU A 123 -9.79 3.88 -22.35
CA LEU A 123 -8.96 4.95 -22.90
C LEU A 123 -7.71 4.44 -23.63
N SER A 124 -7.25 3.22 -23.33
CA SER A 124 -6.04 2.66 -23.94
C SER A 124 -6.12 2.55 -25.47
N ASN A 125 -7.34 2.48 -26.02
CA ASN A 125 -7.62 2.41 -27.46
C ASN A 125 -8.71 3.42 -27.89
N ALA A 126 -8.96 4.46 -27.10
CA ALA A 126 -9.92 5.51 -27.47
C ALA A 126 -9.43 6.28 -28.70
N ARG A 127 -10.37 6.62 -29.60
CA ARG A 127 -10.11 7.33 -30.86
C ARG A 127 -9.91 8.83 -30.67
#